data_AF-A0A4V6AC48-F1
#
_entry.id   AF-A0A4V6AC48-F1
#
_cell.length_a   1.000
_cell.length_b   1.000
_cell.length_c   1.000
_cell.angle_alpha   90.00
_cell.angle_beta   90.00
_cell.angle_gamma   90.00
#
_symmetry.space_group_name_H-M   'P 1'
#
loop_
_entity.id
_entity.type
_entity.pdbx_description
1 polymer ?
#
loop_
_entity_poly.entity_id
_entity_poly.type
_entity_poly.pdbx_seq_one_letter_code
_entity_poly.pdbx_strand_id
1 'polypeptide(L)'
;MHLKKPLWSAALKETREPSSEAEPQPQQQSSATATAVDELVNSLNKQRLYREVTLALRTSLRDARAEFSFLRLRGLRSLLNFLRSVAQSDSTINLFCQTQSLPDLQVVPVLFQNSLKEGEEEQNVESLSHVFGVEPMRITSPSTDAEIALALRVLEGCCLLHRESTVFAHQYKAIQVLMRVLSTRGVLEKSACLDALISIMLDSSPNQMDFEACNGIEEVTVVIRDKQVDENLRLKCGEFMLLLIGHLNGRERAPMPSIHEDVRRLLGEKSASLIWAASQFGSTVDPEQRLMALQIQARRVLESLDLY
;
A
#
# COMPACT_ATOMS: atom_id res chain seq x y z
N MET A 1 4.51 14.53 -5.15
CA MET A 1 5.57 15.03 -6.06
C MET A 1 6.17 13.84 -6.79
N HIS A 2 6.63 14.01 -8.04
CA HIS A 2 7.42 12.98 -8.73
C HIS A 2 8.92 13.20 -8.47
N LEU A 3 9.68 12.11 -8.38
CA LEU A 3 11.14 12.19 -8.35
C LEU A 3 11.65 12.74 -9.68
N LYS A 4 12.51 13.76 -9.65
CA LYS A 4 12.94 14.44 -10.87
C LYS A 4 14.10 13.67 -11.50
N LYS A 5 14.21 13.71 -12.83
CA LYS A 5 15.40 13.20 -13.53
C LYS A 5 16.58 14.17 -13.37
N PRO A 6 17.83 13.68 -13.30
CA PRO A 6 19.01 14.56 -13.27
C PRO A 6 19.10 15.40 -14.53
N LEU A 7 19.32 16.71 -14.38
CA LEU A 7 19.50 17.64 -15.52
C LEU A 7 20.65 17.22 -16.45
N TRP A 8 21.67 16.57 -15.89
CA TRP A 8 22.87 16.14 -16.60
C TRP A 8 22.78 14.73 -17.21
N SER A 9 21.69 14.00 -16.95
CA SER A 9 21.44 12.69 -17.61
C SER A 9 21.15 12.81 -19.11
N ALA A 10 20.75 13.99 -19.57
CA ALA A 10 20.59 14.29 -21.00
C ALA A 10 21.94 14.64 -21.65
N ALA A 11 22.77 15.46 -20.98
CA ALA A 11 24.06 15.90 -21.49
C ALA A 11 25.05 14.73 -21.72
N LEU A 12 25.07 13.73 -20.84
CA LEU A 12 25.93 12.53 -20.98
C LEU A 12 25.51 11.59 -22.10
N LYS A 13 24.25 11.66 -22.57
CA LYS A 13 23.80 10.88 -23.74
C LYS A 13 24.28 11.51 -25.03
N GLU A 14 24.30 12.85 -25.11
CA GLU A 14 24.81 13.58 -26.27
C GLU A 14 26.33 13.45 -26.42
N THR A 15 27.08 13.22 -25.32
CA THR A 15 28.55 13.03 -25.38
C THR A 15 28.99 11.61 -25.77
N ARG A 16 28.06 10.65 -25.92
CA ARG A 16 28.38 9.24 -26.21
C ARG A 16 28.13 8.83 -27.67
N GLU A 17 27.74 9.75 -28.54
CA GLU A 17 27.75 9.47 -29.99
C GLU A 17 29.20 9.47 -30.52
N PRO A 18 29.67 8.40 -31.18
CA PRO A 18 31.05 8.32 -31.62
C PRO A 18 31.23 9.09 -32.92
N SER A 19 31.74 10.31 -32.83
CA SER A 19 32.43 10.95 -33.95
C SER A 19 33.76 10.23 -34.19
N SER A 20 33.79 9.43 -35.25
CA SER A 20 34.95 8.71 -35.73
C SER A 20 36.01 9.67 -36.28
N GLU A 21 37.18 9.77 -35.63
CA GLU A 21 38.50 9.89 -36.29
C GLU A 21 39.68 9.88 -35.29
N ALA A 22 40.69 9.07 -35.65
CA ALA A 22 42.14 9.13 -35.35
C ALA A 22 42.78 8.67 -33.99
N GLU A 23 43.54 7.58 -34.14
CA GLU A 23 44.89 7.21 -33.62
C GLU A 23 45.24 6.99 -32.13
N PRO A 24 46.21 6.08 -31.82
CA PRO A 24 46.40 5.49 -30.49
C PRO A 24 47.61 6.06 -29.73
N GLN A 25 47.40 6.63 -28.52
CA GLN A 25 48.43 6.86 -27.49
C GLN A 25 47.86 6.68 -26.05
N PRO A 26 48.71 6.60 -25.01
CA PRO A 26 48.80 5.50 -24.05
C PRO A 26 47.64 5.45 -23.02
N GLN A 27 46.92 4.33 -22.97
CA GLN A 27 45.59 4.17 -22.34
C GLN A 27 45.53 3.95 -20.81
N GLN A 28 46.58 4.24 -20.03
CA GLN A 28 46.56 3.87 -18.59
C GLN A 28 46.19 5.00 -17.61
N GLN A 29 46.33 6.29 -17.96
CA GLN A 29 45.96 7.40 -17.06
C GLN A 29 44.57 7.98 -17.33
N SER A 30 44.03 7.85 -18.54
CA SER A 30 42.70 8.37 -18.90
C SER A 30 41.54 7.54 -18.34
N SER A 31 41.77 6.25 -18.11
CA SER A 31 40.74 5.34 -17.57
C SER A 31 40.48 5.58 -16.09
N ALA A 32 41.53 5.85 -15.29
CA ALA A 32 41.44 6.07 -13.85
C ALA A 32 40.80 7.42 -13.48
N THR A 33 41.03 8.46 -14.30
CA THR A 33 40.39 9.77 -14.11
C THR A 33 38.92 9.75 -14.54
N ALA A 34 38.60 9.02 -15.62
CA ALA A 34 37.21 8.82 -16.04
C ALA A 34 36.39 8.06 -14.99
N THR A 35 36.94 7.00 -14.38
CA THR A 35 36.26 6.27 -13.30
C THR A 35 36.08 7.11 -12.03
N ALA A 36 37.08 7.91 -11.63
CA ALA A 36 36.94 8.80 -10.47
C ALA A 36 35.85 9.87 -10.68
N VAL A 37 35.72 10.41 -11.91
CA VAL A 37 34.64 11.33 -12.26
C VAL A 37 33.29 10.63 -12.21
N ASP A 38 33.17 9.44 -12.78
CA ASP A 38 31.92 8.65 -12.75
C ASP A 38 31.49 8.30 -11.31
N GLU A 39 32.44 7.98 -10.42
CA GLU A 39 32.17 7.74 -9.00
C GLU A 39 31.66 8.99 -8.27
N LEU A 40 32.30 10.14 -8.50
CA LEU A 40 31.86 11.42 -7.93
C LEU A 40 30.44 11.77 -8.41
N VAL A 41 30.22 11.62 -9.71
CA VAL A 41 28.96 11.86 -10.41
C VAL A 41 27.85 10.98 -9.82
N ASN A 42 28.10 9.67 -9.62
CA ASN A 42 27.19 8.75 -8.97
C ASN A 42 26.90 9.13 -7.50
N SER A 43 27.93 9.54 -6.76
CA SER A 43 27.80 10.00 -5.38
C SER A 43 26.90 11.25 -5.27
N LEU A 44 27.12 12.24 -6.13
CA LEU A 44 26.29 13.45 -6.19
C LEU A 44 24.84 13.14 -6.57
N ASN A 45 24.62 12.20 -7.50
CA ASN A 45 23.29 11.74 -7.86
C ASN A 45 22.57 11.11 -6.66
N LYS A 46 23.27 10.23 -5.92
CA LYS A 46 22.73 9.59 -4.72
C LYS A 46 22.36 10.61 -3.65
N GLN A 47 23.22 11.59 -3.39
CA GLN A 47 22.93 12.68 -2.45
C GLN A 47 21.75 13.54 -2.88
N ARG A 48 21.64 13.85 -4.18
CA ARG A 48 20.49 14.58 -4.72
C ARG A 48 19.19 13.81 -4.54
N LEU A 49 19.18 12.53 -4.90
CA LEU A 49 18.04 11.63 -4.72
C LEU A 49 17.61 11.56 -3.24
N TYR A 50 18.56 11.42 -2.32
CA TYR A 50 18.30 11.44 -0.88
C TYR A 50 17.57 12.72 -0.45
N ARG A 51 18.04 13.88 -0.91
CA ARG A 51 17.41 15.18 -0.62
C ARG A 51 16.02 15.29 -1.22
N GLU A 52 15.83 14.84 -2.46
CA GLU A 52 14.52 14.87 -3.13
C GLU A 52 13.50 13.96 -2.44
N VAL A 53 13.88 12.73 -2.09
CA VAL A 53 13.02 11.79 -1.35
C VAL A 53 12.64 12.36 0.02
N THR A 54 13.63 12.84 0.77
CA THR A 54 13.41 13.41 2.11
C THR A 54 12.50 14.63 2.05
N LEU A 55 12.72 15.53 1.09
CA LEU A 55 11.90 16.73 0.91
C LEU A 55 10.47 16.38 0.49
N ALA A 56 10.30 15.44 -0.44
CA ALA A 56 8.98 14.98 -0.89
C ALA A 56 8.18 14.37 0.27
N LEU A 57 8.82 13.54 1.10
CA LEU A 57 8.19 12.96 2.29
C LEU A 57 7.85 14.04 3.32
N ARG A 58 8.79 14.90 3.71
CA ARG A 58 8.53 15.96 4.71
C ARG A 58 7.38 16.86 4.31
N THR A 59 7.38 17.32 3.07
CA THR A 59 6.33 18.21 2.56
C THR A 59 4.97 17.52 2.52
N SER A 60 4.91 16.28 2.03
CA SER A 60 3.65 15.55 1.92
C SER A 60 3.11 15.11 3.28
N LEU A 61 3.98 14.70 4.21
CA LEU A 61 3.60 14.31 5.56
C LEU A 61 3.19 15.51 6.42
N ARG A 62 3.79 16.69 6.22
CA ARG A 62 3.32 17.92 6.88
C ARG A 62 1.87 18.20 6.51
N ASP A 63 1.53 18.11 5.23
CA ASP A 63 0.16 18.32 4.76
C ASP A 63 -0.77 17.18 5.25
N ALA A 64 -0.29 15.92 5.29
CA ALA A 64 -1.04 14.77 5.81
C ALA A 64 -1.31 14.82 7.33
N ARG A 65 -0.54 15.60 8.09
CA ARG A 65 -0.73 15.85 9.54
C ARG A 65 -1.62 17.06 9.84
N ALA A 66 -2.17 17.71 8.82
CA ALA A 66 -2.96 18.91 9.01
C ALA A 66 -4.31 18.62 9.71
N GLU A 67 -4.82 19.61 10.45
CA GLU A 67 -6.12 19.52 11.14
C GLU A 67 -7.30 19.51 10.16
N PHE A 68 -7.11 20.06 8.96
CA PHE A 68 -8.12 20.15 7.92
C PHE A 68 -7.99 19.02 6.87
N SER A 69 -9.11 18.35 6.60
CA SER A 69 -9.22 17.21 5.68
C SER A 69 -8.73 17.54 4.26
N PHE A 70 -8.96 18.76 3.75
CA PHE A 70 -8.50 19.15 2.42
C PHE A 70 -6.96 19.18 2.29
N LEU A 71 -6.26 19.59 3.36
CA LEU A 71 -4.80 19.57 3.40
C LEU A 71 -4.29 18.14 3.52
N ARG A 72 -4.93 17.32 4.37
CA ARG A 72 -4.57 15.90 4.49
C ARG A 72 -4.73 15.18 3.16
N LEU A 73 -5.84 15.39 2.48
CA LEU A 73 -6.13 14.82 1.18
C LEU A 73 -5.10 15.25 0.12
N ARG A 74 -4.66 16.51 0.12
CA ARG A 74 -3.54 16.99 -0.71
C ARG A 74 -2.23 16.27 -0.37
N GLY A 75 -1.93 16.11 0.91
CA GLY A 75 -0.75 15.38 1.41
C GLY A 75 -0.75 13.92 0.96
N LEU A 76 -1.87 13.21 1.16
CA LEU A 76 -2.06 11.80 0.76
C LEU A 76 -1.94 11.60 -0.75
N ARG A 77 -2.53 12.48 -1.59
CA ARG A 77 -2.31 12.44 -3.04
C ARG A 77 -0.84 12.60 -3.41
N SER A 78 -0.14 13.49 -2.71
CA SER A 78 1.28 13.75 -2.93
C SER A 78 2.14 12.55 -2.52
N LEU A 79 1.81 11.88 -1.41
CA LEU A 79 2.42 10.63 -0.96
C LEU A 79 2.18 9.49 -1.95
N LEU A 80 0.94 9.28 -2.39
CA LEU A 80 0.61 8.21 -3.32
C LEU A 80 1.37 8.36 -4.64
N ASN A 81 1.45 9.58 -5.19
CA ASN A 81 2.24 9.84 -6.39
C ASN A 81 3.75 9.66 -6.15
N PHE A 82 4.23 9.99 -4.96
CA PHE A 82 5.61 9.75 -4.56
C PHE A 82 5.92 8.24 -4.49
N LEU A 83 5.08 7.44 -3.84
CA LEU A 83 5.25 5.98 -3.74
C LEU A 83 5.25 5.31 -5.12
N ARG A 84 4.38 5.76 -6.05
CA ARG A 84 4.42 5.29 -7.45
C ARG A 84 5.75 5.59 -8.13
N SER A 85 6.37 6.74 -7.87
CA SER A 85 7.70 7.06 -8.39
C SER A 85 8.80 6.24 -7.71
N VAL A 86 8.68 5.97 -6.41
CA VAL A 86 9.62 5.13 -5.66
C VAL A 86 9.62 3.68 -6.18
N ALA A 87 8.44 3.15 -6.50
CA ALA A 87 8.27 1.77 -6.99
C ALA A 87 8.92 1.49 -8.35
N GLN A 88 9.44 2.51 -9.06
CA GLN A 88 10.04 2.36 -10.38
C GLN A 88 11.48 1.84 -10.37
N SER A 89 12.18 1.83 -9.23
CA SER A 89 13.55 1.31 -9.15
C SER A 89 13.93 0.81 -7.75
N ASP A 90 14.72 -0.26 -7.67
CA ASP A 90 15.20 -0.80 -6.39
C ASP A 90 16.02 0.22 -5.60
N SER A 91 16.76 1.09 -6.28
CA SER A 91 17.54 2.14 -5.63
C SER A 91 16.67 3.13 -4.85
N THR A 92 15.52 3.52 -5.41
CA THR A 92 14.56 4.42 -4.75
C THR A 92 13.77 3.71 -3.68
N ILE A 93 13.45 2.42 -3.84
CA ILE A 93 12.83 1.58 -2.81
C ILE A 93 13.75 1.51 -1.58
N ASN A 94 15.02 1.16 -1.77
CA ASN A 94 16.00 1.08 -0.67
C ASN A 94 16.14 2.42 0.06
N LEU A 95 16.16 3.52 -0.68
CA LEU A 95 16.20 4.86 -0.10
C LEU A 95 14.93 5.20 0.70
N PHE A 96 13.76 4.84 0.18
CA PHE A 96 12.50 4.97 0.92
C PHE A 96 12.53 4.16 2.22
N CYS A 97 12.94 2.88 2.18
CA CYS A 97 13.08 2.04 3.37
C CYS A 97 13.99 2.70 4.43
N GLN A 98 15.14 3.24 4.01
CA GLN A 98 16.04 3.98 4.92
C GLN A 98 15.34 5.18 5.56
N THR A 99 14.55 5.94 4.80
CA THR A 99 13.80 7.07 5.40
C THR A 99 12.73 6.65 6.38
N GLN A 100 12.17 5.44 6.28
CA GLN A 100 11.15 4.95 7.22
C GLN A 100 11.74 4.58 8.59
N SER A 101 13.06 4.48 8.73
CA SER A 101 13.73 4.39 10.03
C SER A 101 13.73 5.71 10.82
N LEU A 102 13.45 6.85 10.16
CA LEU A 102 13.45 8.17 10.77
C LEU A 102 12.03 8.52 11.25
N PRO A 103 11.81 8.74 12.57
CA PRO A 103 10.47 8.94 13.14
C PRO A 103 9.64 10.03 12.43
N ASP A 104 10.26 11.15 12.09
CA ASP A 104 9.57 12.28 11.44
C ASP A 104 9.07 11.97 10.02
N LEU A 105 9.66 10.95 9.37
CA LEU A 105 9.41 10.56 7.99
C LEU A 105 8.60 9.27 7.85
N GLN A 106 8.21 8.66 8.97
CA GLN A 106 7.37 7.47 8.97
C GLN A 106 5.98 7.80 8.44
N VAL A 107 5.54 7.04 7.43
CA VAL A 107 4.24 7.26 6.79
C VAL A 107 3.12 6.59 7.57
N VAL A 108 3.28 5.32 7.94
CA VAL A 108 2.21 4.52 8.57
C VAL A 108 1.64 5.16 9.84
N PRO A 109 2.45 5.62 10.82
CA PRO A 109 1.93 6.31 12.00
C PRO A 109 1.06 7.52 11.66
N VAL A 110 1.45 8.30 10.65
CA VAL A 110 0.70 9.49 10.23
C VAL A 110 -0.68 9.12 9.69
N LEU A 111 -0.79 8.04 8.93
CA LEU A 111 -2.08 7.58 8.41
C LEU A 111 -3.05 7.26 9.54
N PHE A 112 -2.61 6.46 10.53
CA PHE A 112 -3.46 6.04 11.66
C PHE A 112 -3.78 7.18 12.63
N GLN A 113 -2.87 8.13 12.81
CA GLN A 113 -3.09 9.25 13.72
C GLN A 113 -3.97 10.37 13.14
N ASN A 114 -4.03 10.51 11.81
CA ASN A 114 -4.64 11.70 11.19
C ASN A 114 -5.79 11.39 10.21
N SER A 115 -5.77 10.23 9.54
CA SER A 115 -6.74 9.91 8.47
C SER A 115 -7.52 8.63 8.69
N LEU A 116 -6.96 7.67 9.42
CA LEU A 116 -7.61 6.41 9.81
C LEU A 116 -7.90 6.37 11.32
N LYS A 117 -7.88 7.54 11.97
CA LYS A 117 -8.16 7.65 13.40
C LYS A 117 -9.63 7.32 13.65
N GLU A 118 -9.86 6.53 14.69
CA GLU A 118 -11.21 6.20 15.13
C GLU A 118 -11.81 7.38 15.90
N GLY A 119 -13.05 7.76 15.57
CA GLY A 119 -13.75 8.91 16.15
C GLY A 119 -14.16 8.75 17.63
N GLU A 120 -13.61 7.77 18.35
CA GLU A 120 -13.92 7.56 19.77
C GLU A 120 -13.51 8.77 20.62
N GLU A 121 -12.47 9.51 20.22
CA GLU A 121 -12.08 10.75 20.89
C GLU A 121 -12.96 11.96 20.50
N GLU A 122 -13.67 11.91 19.37
CA GLU A 122 -14.58 12.98 18.92
C GLU A 122 -15.97 12.88 19.58
N GLN A 123 -16.34 11.71 20.12
CA GLN A 123 -17.62 11.50 20.82
C GLN A 123 -17.59 11.94 22.29
N ASN A 124 -16.42 12.19 22.89
CA ASN A 124 -16.29 12.69 24.26
C ASN A 124 -16.49 14.22 24.37
N VAL A 125 -17.47 14.77 23.66
CA VAL A 125 -18.03 16.10 24.01
C VAL A 125 -19.08 15.89 25.10
N GLU A 126 -18.68 15.28 26.22
CA GLU A 126 -19.50 15.26 27.42
C GLU A 126 -19.45 16.64 28.08
N SER A 127 -20.50 17.42 27.84
CA SER A 127 -20.89 18.62 28.58
C SER A 127 -19.89 19.80 28.61
N LEU A 128 -20.26 20.88 27.93
CA LEU A 128 -19.62 22.21 27.97
C LEU A 128 -19.73 22.93 29.34
N SER A 129 -19.87 22.21 30.46
CA SER A 129 -20.20 22.79 31.77
C SER A 129 -19.00 23.10 32.68
N HIS A 130 -17.77 23.26 32.15
CA HIS A 130 -16.61 23.71 32.95
C HIS A 130 -15.76 24.73 32.18
N VAL A 131 -16.08 26.02 32.40
CA VAL A 131 -15.70 27.18 31.57
C VAL A 131 -14.35 27.84 31.93
N PHE A 132 -13.52 27.30 32.83
CA PHE A 132 -12.25 27.97 33.16
C PHE A 132 -11.07 26.99 33.29
N GLY A 133 -10.10 27.09 32.36
CA GLY A 133 -8.77 26.49 32.49
C GLY A 133 -8.36 25.42 31.49
N VAL A 134 -9.19 25.10 30.49
CA VAL A 134 -8.89 24.00 29.53
C VAL A 134 -8.20 24.53 28.28
N GLU A 135 -7.10 23.89 27.87
CA GLU A 135 -6.45 24.16 26.59
C GLU A 135 -7.47 24.05 25.44
N PRO A 136 -7.43 24.93 24.42
CA PRO A 136 -8.36 24.88 23.32
C PRO A 136 -8.29 23.52 22.64
N MET A 137 -9.41 22.78 22.67
CA MET A 137 -9.55 21.50 21.99
C MET A 137 -9.26 21.72 20.50
N ARG A 138 -8.24 21.03 19.97
CA ARG A 138 -7.92 21.10 18.54
C ARG A 138 -9.06 20.45 17.78
N ILE A 139 -9.87 21.26 17.11
CA ILE A 139 -10.97 20.78 16.27
C ILE A 139 -10.33 20.21 14.99
N THR A 140 -10.05 18.91 15.00
CA THR A 140 -9.68 18.19 13.78
C THR A 140 -10.95 17.92 12.99
N SER A 141 -10.95 18.26 11.70
CA SER A 141 -12.09 17.88 10.86
C SER A 141 -12.11 16.36 10.69
N PRO A 142 -13.28 15.69 10.73
CA PRO A 142 -13.36 14.25 10.51
C PRO A 142 -12.87 13.88 9.11
N SER A 143 -12.34 12.66 8.96
CA SER A 143 -11.85 12.18 7.68
C SER A 143 -13.00 11.90 6.72
N THR A 144 -12.85 12.45 5.50
CA THR A 144 -13.82 12.21 4.42
C THR A 144 -13.58 10.85 3.76
N ASP A 145 -14.59 10.32 3.08
CA ASP A 145 -14.52 9.05 2.36
C ASP A 145 -13.34 9.02 1.36
N ALA A 146 -13.16 10.09 0.58
CA ALA A 146 -12.03 10.23 -0.35
C ALA A 146 -10.66 10.27 0.37
N GLU A 147 -10.59 10.84 1.57
CA GLU A 147 -9.38 10.86 2.39
C GLU A 147 -9.04 9.44 2.88
N ILE A 148 -10.03 8.70 3.38
CA ILE A 148 -9.88 7.32 3.85
C ILE A 148 -9.42 6.42 2.70
N ALA A 149 -10.08 6.48 1.54
CA ALA A 149 -9.70 5.70 0.38
C ALA A 149 -8.25 5.98 -0.07
N LEU A 150 -7.81 7.25 -0.04
CA LEU A 150 -6.43 7.61 -0.34
C LEU A 150 -5.45 7.11 0.73
N ALA A 151 -5.80 7.22 2.02
CA ALA A 151 -4.97 6.74 3.11
C ALA A 151 -4.74 5.23 3.02
N LEU A 152 -5.79 4.45 2.70
CA LEU A 152 -5.69 3.00 2.49
C LEU A 152 -4.77 2.65 1.31
N ARG A 153 -4.82 3.39 0.21
CA ARG A 153 -3.91 3.18 -0.94
C ARG A 153 -2.47 3.59 -0.63
N VAL A 154 -2.25 4.59 0.21
CA VAL A 154 -0.92 4.94 0.70
C VAL A 154 -0.39 3.86 1.62
N LEU A 155 -1.24 3.34 2.52
CA LEU A 155 -0.90 2.22 3.42
C LEU A 155 -0.52 0.97 2.62
N GLU A 156 -1.32 0.63 1.61
CA GLU A 156 -1.04 -0.45 0.66
C GLU A 156 0.36 -0.32 0.06
N GLY A 157 0.65 0.84 -0.56
CA GLY A 157 1.97 1.10 -1.16
C GLY A 157 3.11 1.02 -0.14
N CYS A 158 2.92 1.51 1.09
CA CYS A 158 3.94 1.42 2.13
C CYS A 158 4.22 -0.02 2.56
N CYS A 159 3.20 -0.87 2.69
CA CYS A 159 3.35 -2.27 3.07
C CYS A 159 3.96 -3.12 1.96
N LEU A 160 3.66 -2.82 0.69
CA LEU A 160 4.30 -3.50 -0.45
C LEU A 160 5.76 -3.12 -0.64
N LEU A 161 6.15 -1.88 -0.32
CA LEU A 161 7.52 -1.40 -0.53
C LEU A 161 8.44 -1.60 0.67
N HIS A 162 7.89 -1.68 1.89
CA HIS A 162 8.69 -1.70 3.12
C HIS A 162 8.09 -2.64 4.16
N ARG A 163 8.80 -3.74 4.45
CA ARG A 163 8.32 -4.81 5.34
C ARG A 163 7.98 -4.33 6.75
N GLU A 164 8.76 -3.43 7.35
CA GLU A 164 8.47 -2.96 8.72
C GLU A 164 7.19 -2.11 8.79
N SER A 165 6.68 -1.62 7.65
CA SER A 165 5.37 -0.95 7.60
C SER A 165 4.24 -1.87 8.06
N THR A 166 4.32 -3.19 7.83
CA THR A 166 3.31 -4.15 8.31
C THR A 166 3.38 -4.35 9.82
N VAL A 167 4.57 -4.18 10.42
CA VAL A 167 4.78 -4.20 11.87
C VAL A 167 4.16 -2.97 12.51
N PHE A 168 4.38 -1.78 11.94
CA PHE A 168 3.68 -0.57 12.39
C PHE A 168 2.16 -0.71 12.24
N ALA A 169 1.68 -1.24 11.11
CA ALA A 169 0.25 -1.48 10.91
C ALA A 169 -0.34 -2.36 12.05
N HIS A 170 0.35 -3.43 12.43
CA HIS A 170 -0.07 -4.27 13.56
C HIS A 170 -0.12 -3.49 14.89
N GLN A 171 0.91 -2.67 15.18
CA GLN A 171 0.94 -1.83 16.40
C GLN A 171 -0.23 -0.85 16.49
N TYR A 172 -0.69 -0.35 15.35
CA TYR A 172 -1.86 0.53 15.25
C TYR A 172 -3.19 -0.24 15.09
N LYS A 173 -3.20 -1.55 15.33
CA LYS A 173 -4.39 -2.42 15.21
C LYS A 173 -5.07 -2.28 13.84
N ALA A 174 -4.27 -2.18 12.78
CA ALA A 174 -4.75 -1.88 11.43
C ALA A 174 -5.90 -2.78 10.97
N ILE A 175 -5.85 -4.08 11.29
CA ILE A 175 -6.90 -5.01 10.92
C ILE A 175 -8.26 -4.59 11.48
N GLN A 176 -8.34 -4.20 12.76
CA GLN A 176 -9.60 -3.77 13.38
C GLN A 176 -10.16 -2.51 12.70
N VAL A 177 -9.28 -1.55 12.41
CA VAL A 177 -9.63 -0.32 11.69
C VAL A 177 -10.16 -0.63 10.29
N LEU A 178 -9.47 -1.50 9.54
CA LEU A 178 -9.84 -1.88 8.17
C LEU A 178 -11.12 -2.71 8.15
N MET A 179 -11.34 -3.61 9.11
CA MET A 179 -12.61 -4.33 9.23
C MET A 179 -13.78 -3.38 9.44
N ARG A 180 -13.61 -2.36 10.29
CA ARG A 180 -14.63 -1.31 10.46
C ARG A 180 -14.90 -0.54 9.17
N VAL A 181 -13.86 -0.21 8.40
CA VAL A 181 -14.03 0.42 7.07
C VAL A 181 -14.83 -0.50 6.14
N LEU A 182 -14.49 -1.80 6.09
CA LEU A 182 -15.16 -2.77 5.24
C LEU A 182 -16.66 -2.90 5.57
N SER A 183 -17.03 -2.84 6.85
CA SER A 183 -18.42 -2.96 7.29
C SER A 183 -19.21 -1.64 7.13
N THR A 184 -18.60 -0.48 7.39
CA THR A 184 -19.33 0.79 7.56
C THR A 184 -19.25 1.79 6.40
N ARG A 185 -18.24 1.70 5.53
CA ARG A 185 -17.96 2.75 4.52
C ARG A 185 -18.51 2.43 3.13
N GLY A 186 -18.33 3.36 2.19
CA GLY A 186 -18.81 3.26 0.82
C GLY A 186 -17.97 2.33 -0.07
N VAL A 187 -18.43 2.15 -1.30
CA VAL A 187 -17.84 1.22 -2.28
C VAL A 187 -16.36 1.49 -2.54
N LEU A 188 -15.97 2.77 -2.64
CA LEU A 188 -14.58 3.15 -2.93
C LEU A 188 -13.64 2.80 -1.77
N GLU A 189 -14.06 3.06 -0.54
CA GLU A 189 -13.29 2.79 0.67
C GLU A 189 -13.18 1.29 0.92
N LYS A 190 -14.29 0.54 0.75
CA LYS A 190 -14.29 -0.93 0.84
C LYS A 190 -13.35 -1.54 -0.19
N SER A 191 -13.34 -1.04 -1.42
CA SER A 191 -12.45 -1.53 -2.48
C SER A 191 -10.98 -1.29 -2.13
N ALA A 192 -10.62 -0.07 -1.71
CA ALA A 192 -9.26 0.27 -1.28
C ALA A 192 -8.85 -0.50 0.00
N CYS A 193 -9.81 -0.79 0.88
CA CYS A 193 -9.61 -1.56 2.10
C CYS A 193 -9.20 -3.00 1.81
N LEU A 194 -9.83 -3.67 0.83
CA LEU A 194 -9.48 -5.03 0.44
C LEU A 194 -8.02 -5.11 -0.08
N ASP A 195 -7.60 -4.16 -0.90
CA ASP A 195 -6.21 -4.08 -1.38
C ASP A 195 -5.23 -3.85 -0.22
N ALA A 196 -5.56 -2.92 0.68
CA ALA A 196 -4.74 -2.65 1.87
C ALA A 196 -4.64 -3.89 2.78
N LEU A 197 -5.74 -4.60 3.02
CA LEU A 197 -5.76 -5.83 3.83
C LEU A 197 -4.80 -6.89 3.28
N ILE A 198 -4.79 -7.13 1.97
CA ILE A 198 -3.83 -8.06 1.34
C ILE A 198 -2.40 -7.64 1.64
N SER A 199 -2.07 -6.37 1.41
CA SER A 199 -0.69 -5.87 1.59
C SER A 199 -0.21 -5.94 3.05
N ILE A 200 -1.09 -5.69 4.03
CA ILE A 200 -0.77 -5.68 5.46
C ILE A 200 -0.60 -7.11 5.99
N MET A 201 -1.39 -8.04 5.46
CA MET A 201 -1.28 -9.47 5.80
C MET A 201 -0.15 -10.17 5.05
N LEU A 202 0.38 -9.57 3.98
CA LEU A 202 1.46 -10.17 3.19
C LEU A 202 2.69 -10.42 4.09
N ASP A 203 2.99 -11.69 4.36
CA ASP A 203 4.14 -12.11 5.18
C ASP A 203 4.10 -11.62 6.64
N SER A 204 2.91 -11.30 7.15
CA SER A 204 2.69 -10.86 8.52
C SER A 204 1.75 -11.82 9.26
N SER A 205 2.32 -12.81 9.96
CA SER A 205 1.55 -13.73 10.80
C SER A 205 0.70 -13.02 11.87
N PRO A 206 1.18 -11.95 12.55
CA PRO A 206 0.35 -11.23 13.54
C PRO A 206 -0.90 -10.63 12.91
N ASN A 207 -0.77 -9.94 11.77
CA ASN A 207 -1.91 -9.35 11.08
C ASN A 207 -2.87 -10.42 10.53
N GLN A 208 -2.36 -11.58 10.11
CA GLN A 208 -3.19 -12.71 9.66
C GLN A 208 -4.02 -13.29 10.82
N MET A 209 -3.42 -13.48 12.00
CA MET A 209 -4.14 -13.92 13.20
C MET A 209 -5.17 -12.89 13.67
N ASP A 210 -4.84 -11.59 13.63
CA ASP A 210 -5.80 -10.53 13.94
C ASP A 210 -6.99 -10.55 12.99
N PHE A 211 -6.77 -10.84 11.69
CA PHE A 211 -7.82 -10.90 10.69
C PHE A 211 -8.77 -12.08 10.92
N GLU A 212 -8.22 -13.24 11.26
CA GLU A 212 -9.00 -14.41 11.67
C GLU A 212 -9.80 -14.12 12.96
N ALA A 213 -9.17 -13.50 13.97
CA ALA A 213 -9.82 -13.13 15.22
C ALA A 213 -10.95 -12.09 15.05
N CYS A 214 -10.90 -11.28 13.99
CA CYS A 214 -11.96 -10.34 13.63
C CYS A 214 -13.03 -10.95 12.70
N ASN A 215 -13.04 -12.27 12.49
CA ASN A 215 -13.91 -12.96 11.54
C ASN A 215 -13.84 -12.33 10.13
N GLY A 216 -12.65 -11.93 9.69
CA GLY A 216 -12.50 -11.14 8.46
C GLY A 216 -13.01 -11.85 7.21
N ILE A 217 -12.93 -13.19 7.17
CA ILE A 217 -13.54 -13.99 6.10
C ILE A 217 -15.05 -13.83 6.09
N GLU A 218 -15.71 -13.88 7.25
CA GLU A 218 -17.16 -13.73 7.35
C GLU A 218 -17.62 -12.39 6.80
N GLU A 219 -16.99 -11.29 7.21
CA GLU A 219 -17.29 -9.94 6.71
C GLU A 219 -17.12 -9.82 5.18
N VAL A 220 -16.05 -10.39 4.61
CA VAL A 220 -15.87 -10.40 3.14
C VAL A 220 -16.96 -11.24 2.47
N THR A 221 -17.38 -12.35 3.08
CA THR A 221 -18.43 -13.21 2.53
C THR A 221 -19.82 -12.56 2.59
N VAL A 222 -20.09 -11.70 3.58
CA VAL A 222 -21.31 -10.89 3.62
C VAL A 222 -21.36 -9.97 2.39
N VAL A 223 -20.26 -9.30 2.07
CA VAL A 223 -20.19 -8.36 0.93
C VAL A 223 -20.30 -9.08 -0.42
N ILE A 224 -19.59 -10.19 -0.64
CA ILE A 224 -19.59 -10.89 -1.94
C ILE A 224 -20.94 -11.54 -2.26
N ARG A 225 -21.71 -11.95 -1.24
CA ARG A 225 -23.02 -12.62 -1.41
C ARG A 225 -24.17 -11.64 -1.55
N ASP A 226 -24.00 -10.40 -1.11
CA ASP A 226 -25.05 -9.39 -1.22
C ASP A 226 -25.23 -8.94 -2.68
N LYS A 227 -26.31 -9.41 -3.32
CA LYS A 227 -26.65 -9.07 -4.71
C LYS A 227 -27.03 -7.59 -4.90
N GLN A 228 -27.26 -6.83 -3.83
CA GLN A 228 -27.54 -5.39 -3.87
C GLN A 228 -26.27 -4.53 -3.88
N VAL A 229 -25.12 -5.12 -3.53
CA VAL A 229 -23.83 -4.43 -3.58
C VAL A 229 -23.33 -4.35 -5.02
N ASP A 230 -22.62 -3.25 -5.34
CA ASP A 230 -21.98 -3.03 -6.63
C ASP A 230 -21.19 -4.26 -7.11
N GLU A 231 -21.44 -4.70 -8.35
CA GLU A 231 -20.83 -5.91 -8.92
C GLU A 231 -19.30 -5.83 -8.90
N ASN A 232 -18.70 -4.65 -9.11
CA ASN A 232 -17.25 -4.51 -9.10
C ASN A 232 -16.68 -4.71 -7.69
N LEU A 233 -17.40 -4.27 -6.65
CA LEU A 233 -17.00 -4.55 -5.27
C LEU A 233 -17.11 -6.04 -4.95
N ARG A 234 -18.19 -6.70 -5.38
CA ARG A 234 -18.33 -8.16 -5.22
C ARG A 234 -17.21 -8.90 -5.94
N LEU A 235 -16.87 -8.50 -7.17
CA LEU A 235 -15.74 -9.04 -7.91
C LEU A 235 -14.42 -8.82 -7.17
N LYS A 236 -14.23 -7.63 -6.58
CA LYS A 236 -13.06 -7.29 -5.76
C LYS A 236 -12.93 -8.19 -4.52
N CYS A 237 -14.03 -8.53 -3.87
CA CYS A 237 -14.04 -9.55 -2.81
C CYS A 237 -13.57 -10.91 -3.34
N GLY A 238 -13.98 -11.31 -4.55
CA GLY A 238 -13.49 -12.51 -5.21
C GLY A 238 -11.98 -12.50 -5.44
N GLU A 239 -11.43 -11.40 -5.97
CA GLU A 239 -9.98 -11.20 -6.14
C GLU A 239 -9.25 -11.31 -4.80
N PHE A 240 -9.78 -10.64 -3.76
CA PHE A 240 -9.25 -10.68 -2.41
C PHE A 240 -9.14 -12.11 -1.89
N MET A 241 -10.22 -12.90 -1.99
CA MET A 241 -10.25 -14.28 -1.50
C MET A 241 -9.24 -15.17 -2.23
N LEU A 242 -9.12 -15.01 -3.55
CA LEU A 242 -8.16 -15.75 -4.37
C LEU A 242 -6.71 -15.44 -3.97
N LEU A 243 -6.39 -14.15 -3.81
CA LEU A 243 -5.05 -13.71 -3.42
C LEU A 243 -4.69 -14.15 -2.00
N LEU A 244 -5.62 -13.99 -1.05
CA LEU A 244 -5.41 -14.37 0.35
C LEU A 244 -5.14 -15.88 0.48
N ILE A 245 -5.98 -16.71 -0.13
CA ILE A 245 -5.85 -18.17 -0.04
C ILE A 245 -4.63 -18.68 -0.80
N GLY A 246 -4.34 -18.12 -1.99
CA GLY A 246 -3.12 -18.47 -2.74
C GLY A 246 -1.85 -18.19 -1.94
N HIS A 247 -1.81 -17.07 -1.21
CA HIS A 247 -0.68 -16.72 -0.38
C HIS A 247 -0.47 -17.66 0.83
N LEU A 248 -1.56 -18.14 1.43
CA LEU A 248 -1.50 -18.99 2.62
C LEU A 248 -1.15 -20.44 2.26
N ASN A 249 -1.65 -20.94 1.13
CA ASN A 249 -1.42 -22.30 0.66
C ASN A 249 0.04 -22.60 0.34
N GLY A 250 0.84 -21.57 0.01
CA GLY A 250 2.27 -21.72 -0.27
C GLY A 250 3.15 -21.90 0.99
N ARG A 251 2.59 -21.91 2.20
CA ARG A 251 3.36 -21.90 3.46
C ARG A 251 3.29 -23.23 4.21
N GLU A 252 4.43 -23.66 4.76
CA GLU A 252 4.53 -24.86 5.59
C GLU A 252 3.72 -24.78 6.91
N ARG A 253 3.53 -23.58 7.47
CA ARG A 253 2.70 -23.34 8.66
C ARG A 253 1.82 -22.11 8.44
N ALA A 254 0.58 -22.34 8.02
CA ALA A 254 -0.38 -21.28 7.78
C ALA A 254 -0.92 -20.72 9.12
N PRO A 255 -0.86 -19.40 9.36
CA PRO A 255 -1.32 -18.79 10.60
C PRO A 255 -2.84 -18.63 10.71
N MET A 256 -3.59 -18.98 9.66
CA MET A 256 -5.06 -19.02 9.67
C MET A 256 -5.54 -20.45 9.35
N PRO A 257 -5.56 -21.35 10.34
CA PRO A 257 -5.87 -22.76 10.11
C PRO A 257 -7.34 -22.99 9.72
N SER A 258 -8.29 -22.13 10.12
CA SER A 258 -9.71 -22.34 9.84
C SER A 258 -10.15 -21.83 8.47
N ILE A 259 -9.30 -21.08 7.76
CA ILE A 259 -9.71 -20.35 6.55
C ILE A 259 -10.41 -21.24 5.50
N HIS A 260 -9.92 -22.46 5.26
CA HIS A 260 -10.54 -23.35 4.27
C HIS A 260 -11.90 -23.88 4.71
N GLU A 261 -12.06 -24.16 6.00
CA GLU A 261 -13.33 -24.60 6.57
C GLU A 261 -14.33 -23.45 6.59
N ASP A 262 -13.90 -22.24 6.94
CA ASP A 262 -14.74 -21.04 6.94
C ASP A 262 -15.23 -20.72 5.53
N VAL A 263 -14.33 -20.73 4.52
CA VAL A 263 -14.69 -20.50 3.12
C VAL A 263 -15.69 -21.54 2.64
N ARG A 264 -15.46 -22.82 2.95
CA ARG A 264 -16.38 -23.92 2.59
C ARG A 264 -17.75 -23.72 3.24
N ARG A 265 -17.78 -23.41 4.54
CA ARG A 265 -19.01 -23.17 5.31
C ARG A 265 -19.80 -21.97 4.79
N LEU A 266 -19.10 -20.88 4.48
CA LEU A 266 -19.72 -19.59 4.16
C LEU A 266 -20.08 -19.46 2.67
N LEU A 267 -19.26 -19.97 1.74
CA LEU A 267 -19.47 -19.84 0.29
C LEU A 267 -19.96 -21.12 -0.39
N GLY A 268 -19.94 -22.25 0.32
CA GLY A 268 -20.30 -23.57 -0.21
C GLY A 268 -19.14 -24.29 -0.91
N GLU A 269 -19.27 -25.62 -1.04
CA GLU A 269 -18.22 -26.51 -1.55
C GLU A 269 -17.74 -26.13 -2.96
N LYS A 270 -18.67 -25.75 -3.85
CA LYS A 270 -18.37 -25.43 -5.25
C LYS A 270 -17.48 -24.18 -5.35
N SER A 271 -17.87 -23.10 -4.67
CA SER A 271 -17.12 -21.84 -4.65
C SER A 271 -15.76 -22.02 -3.97
N ALA A 272 -15.72 -22.74 -2.84
CA ALA A 272 -14.48 -23.05 -2.14
C ALA A 272 -13.50 -23.86 -3.00
N SER A 273 -13.99 -24.86 -3.74
CA SER A 273 -13.19 -25.66 -4.66
C SER A 273 -12.61 -24.82 -5.80
N LEU A 274 -13.39 -23.88 -6.35
CA LEU A 274 -12.91 -22.96 -7.39
C LEU A 274 -11.79 -22.05 -6.87
N ILE A 275 -11.99 -21.47 -5.69
CA ILE A 275 -10.99 -20.60 -5.05
C ILE A 275 -9.70 -21.40 -4.79
N TRP A 276 -9.83 -22.61 -4.24
CA TRP A 276 -8.68 -23.48 -3.98
C TRP A 276 -7.93 -23.84 -5.27
N ALA A 277 -8.62 -24.27 -6.32
CA ALA A 277 -7.99 -24.63 -7.59
C ALA A 277 -7.29 -23.43 -8.24
N ALA A 278 -7.94 -22.26 -8.25
CA ALA A 278 -7.39 -21.03 -8.79
C ALA A 278 -6.16 -20.54 -8.00
N SER A 279 -6.13 -20.80 -6.69
CA SER A 279 -5.02 -20.41 -5.81
C SER A 279 -3.68 -21.12 -6.12
N GLN A 280 -3.72 -22.24 -6.84
CA GLN A 280 -2.52 -22.98 -7.25
C GLN A 280 -1.88 -22.46 -8.56
N PHE A 281 -2.54 -21.54 -9.27
CA PHE A 281 -1.99 -20.95 -10.48
C PHE A 281 -1.06 -19.78 -10.12
N GLY A 282 0.25 -20.01 -10.09
CA GLY A 282 1.17 -18.89 -9.85
C GLY A 282 2.67 -19.20 -9.88
N SER A 283 3.27 -19.26 -11.07
CA SER A 283 4.69 -18.85 -11.22
C SER A 283 5.14 -18.52 -12.65
N THR A 284 4.40 -18.91 -13.71
CA THR A 284 4.94 -18.89 -15.09
C THR A 284 4.34 -17.83 -16.04
N VAL A 285 3.40 -17.01 -15.58
CA VAL A 285 2.62 -16.09 -16.45
C VAL A 285 3.11 -14.64 -16.32
N ASP A 286 3.02 -13.85 -17.39
CA ASP A 286 3.34 -12.41 -17.44
C ASP A 286 2.43 -11.56 -16.51
N PRO A 287 2.86 -10.44 -15.91
CA PRO A 287 2.06 -9.68 -14.94
C PRO A 287 0.69 -9.20 -15.44
N GLU A 288 0.57 -8.77 -16.70
CA GLU A 288 -0.73 -8.34 -17.26
C GLU A 288 -1.68 -9.52 -17.43
N GLN A 289 -1.14 -10.66 -17.87
CA GLN A 289 -1.89 -11.90 -17.99
C GLN A 289 -2.30 -12.46 -16.62
N ARG A 290 -1.51 -12.23 -15.56
CA ARG A 290 -1.88 -12.59 -14.17
C ARG A 290 -3.10 -11.79 -13.69
N LEU A 291 -3.14 -10.49 -13.96
CA LEU A 291 -4.28 -9.66 -13.57
C LEU A 291 -5.56 -10.09 -14.29
N MET A 292 -5.48 -10.32 -15.61
CA MET A 292 -6.61 -10.82 -16.38
C MET A 292 -7.07 -12.19 -15.88
N ALA A 293 -6.14 -13.11 -15.61
CA ALA A 293 -6.46 -14.43 -15.07
C ALA A 293 -7.15 -14.33 -13.71
N LEU A 294 -6.65 -13.48 -12.80
CA LEU A 294 -7.27 -13.25 -11.50
C LEU A 294 -8.72 -12.76 -11.64
N GLN A 295 -8.95 -11.78 -12.52
CA GLN A 295 -10.30 -11.25 -12.78
C GLN A 295 -11.25 -12.32 -13.36
N ILE A 296 -10.77 -13.15 -14.28
CA ILE A 296 -11.55 -14.26 -14.83
C ILE A 296 -11.93 -15.25 -13.74
N GLN A 297 -11.00 -15.62 -12.85
CA GLN A 297 -11.29 -16.55 -11.76
C GLN A 297 -12.22 -15.92 -10.73
N ALA A 298 -12.04 -14.65 -10.37
CA ALA A 298 -12.93 -13.93 -9.47
C ALA A 298 -14.37 -13.89 -10.01
N ARG A 299 -14.52 -13.66 -11.32
CA ARG A 299 -15.84 -13.69 -11.99
C ARG A 299 -16.48 -15.08 -11.92
N ARG A 300 -15.72 -16.15 -12.16
CA ARG A 300 -16.22 -17.53 -12.02
C ARG A 300 -16.67 -17.86 -10.60
N VAL A 301 -15.95 -17.37 -9.59
CA VAL A 301 -16.35 -17.51 -8.19
C VAL A 301 -17.69 -16.80 -7.95
N LEU A 302 -17.83 -15.56 -8.44
CA LEU A 302 -19.07 -14.80 -8.30
C LEU A 302 -20.26 -15.47 -9.00
N GLU A 303 -20.08 -15.90 -10.25
CA GLU A 303 -21.08 -16.66 -11.01
C GLU A 303 -21.52 -17.93 -10.26
N SER A 304 -20.58 -18.61 -9.58
CA SER A 304 -20.90 -19.80 -8.80
C SER A 304 -21.77 -19.52 -7.56
N LEU A 305 -21.68 -18.30 -7.00
CA LEU A 305 -22.50 -17.84 -5.88
C LEU A 305 -23.90 -17.42 -6.33
N ASP A 306 -24.02 -16.82 -7.51
CA ASP A 306 -25.30 -16.30 -8.01
C ASP A 306 -26.25 -17.39 -8.54
N LEU A 307 -25.73 -18.59 -8.80
CA LEU A 307 -26.52 -19.78 -9.14
C LEU A 307 -27.37 -20.31 -7.97
N TYR A 308 -27.19 -19.75 -6.76
CA TYR A 308 -27.90 -20.07 -5.53
C TYR A 308 -28.42 -18.79 -4.84
#